data_AF-A0A7S2UY95-F1
#
_entry.id   AF-A0A7S2UY95-F1
#
_cell.length_a   1.000
_cell.length_b   1.000
_cell.length_c   1.000
_cell.angle_alpha   90.00
_cell.angle_beta   90.00
_cell.angle_gamma   90.00
#
_symmetry.space_group_name_H-M   'P 1'
#
loop_
_entity.id
_entity.type
_entity.pdbx_description
1 polymer ?
#
loop_
_entity_poly.entity_id
_entity_poly.type
_entity_poly.pdbx_seq_one_letter_code
_entity_poly.pdbx_strand_id
1 'polypeptide(L)'
;GGLDKVVELLHRDPENGGCPWTAKCSAEEMIRFTFSEVEEVQEALHYLLQQQAKKEDGDKGSKEQAVRALEGELGDLMFNALMLLQVCRKNHGTDPAKVLSGAAAKVVRRTPYMHAWRFVHRACPICTARPCQCPVVVTSKVAQGLWKTQKALEKKRNGK
;
A
#
# COMPACT_ATOMS: atom_id res chain seq x y z
N GLY A 1 -13.18 -3.24 11.11
CA GLY A 1 -13.33 -3.00 9.65
C GLY A 1 -12.85 -4.21 8.86
N GLY A 2 -12.81 -4.14 7.52
CA GLY A 2 -12.41 -5.29 6.68
C GLY A 2 -11.01 -5.84 7.01
N LEU A 3 -10.06 -4.98 7.36
CA LEU A 3 -8.69 -5.36 7.71
C LEU A 3 -8.62 -6.24 8.98
N ASP A 4 -9.39 -5.89 10.03
CA ASP A 4 -9.43 -6.67 11.28
C ASP A 4 -9.96 -8.09 11.02
N LYS A 5 -10.94 -8.21 10.12
CA LYS A 5 -11.53 -9.49 9.73
C LYS A 5 -10.57 -10.34 8.91
N VAL A 6 -9.79 -9.75 8.00
CA VAL A 6 -8.73 -10.46 7.29
C VAL A 6 -7.67 -10.94 8.27
N VAL A 7 -7.22 -10.06 9.16
CA VAL A 7 -6.25 -10.44 10.20
C VAL A 7 -6.81 -11.59 11.05
N GLU A 8 -8.05 -11.53 11.53
CA GLU A 8 -8.69 -12.61 12.30
C GLU A 8 -8.76 -13.94 11.54
N LEU A 9 -9.20 -13.93 10.27
CA LEU A 9 -9.29 -15.14 9.45
C LEU A 9 -7.92 -15.80 9.22
N LEU A 10 -6.88 -14.98 9.07
CA LEU A 10 -5.52 -15.45 8.87
C LEU A 10 -4.89 -16.03 10.15
N HIS A 11 -5.41 -15.69 11.34
CA HIS A 11 -4.91 -16.19 12.62
C HIS A 11 -5.30 -17.63 12.95
N ARG A 12 -6.29 -18.19 12.26
CA ARG A 12 -6.80 -19.52 12.59
C ARG A 12 -5.84 -20.59 12.09
N ASP A 13 -5.52 -21.54 12.98
CA ASP A 13 -4.85 -22.77 12.60
C ASP A 13 -5.80 -23.62 11.73
N PRO A 14 -5.32 -24.39 10.74
CA PRO A 14 -6.16 -25.33 9.99
C PRO A 14 -7.08 -26.19 10.85
N GLU A 15 -6.62 -26.64 12.02
CA GLU A 15 -7.41 -27.44 12.96
C GLU A 15 -8.57 -26.65 13.61
N ASN A 16 -8.48 -25.32 13.62
CA ASN A 16 -9.45 -24.40 14.20
C ASN A 16 -10.16 -23.55 13.13
N GLY A 17 -10.35 -24.10 11.93
CA GLY A 17 -11.05 -23.45 10.83
C GLY A 17 -10.21 -22.42 10.06
N GLY A 18 -8.88 -22.53 10.14
CA GLY A 18 -7.94 -21.85 9.27
C GLY A 18 -7.74 -22.54 7.93
N CYS A 19 -7.00 -21.93 7.01
CA CYS A 19 -6.78 -22.48 5.68
C CYS A 19 -5.55 -23.43 5.66
N PRO A 20 -5.70 -24.72 5.29
CA PRO A 20 -4.59 -25.69 5.27
C PRO A 20 -3.44 -25.34 4.32
N TRP A 21 -3.71 -24.60 3.27
CA TRP A 21 -2.70 -24.16 2.30
C TRP A 21 -1.72 -23.16 2.92
N THR A 22 -2.22 -22.20 3.70
CA THR A 22 -1.40 -21.19 4.37
C THR A 22 -0.47 -21.81 5.41
N ALA A 23 -0.88 -22.94 5.99
CA ALA A 23 -0.08 -23.67 6.95
C ALA A 23 1.14 -24.36 6.32
N LYS A 24 1.09 -24.69 5.02
CA LYS A 24 2.17 -25.34 4.27
C LYS A 24 3.00 -24.37 3.42
N CYS A 25 2.46 -23.20 3.10
CA CYS A 25 3.12 -22.22 2.23
C CYS A 25 4.31 -21.54 2.95
N SER A 26 5.43 -21.42 2.27
CA SER A 26 6.62 -20.70 2.72
C SER A 26 6.57 -19.20 2.39
N ALA A 27 7.40 -18.40 3.07
CA ALA A 27 7.48 -16.96 2.78
C ALA A 27 8.01 -16.70 1.35
N GLU A 28 8.92 -17.55 0.85
CA GLU A 28 9.45 -17.43 -0.50
C GLU A 28 8.39 -17.71 -1.57
N GLU A 29 7.54 -18.73 -1.37
CA GLU A 29 6.40 -19.00 -2.24
C GLU A 29 5.43 -17.82 -2.25
N MET A 30 5.08 -17.29 -1.07
CA MET A 30 4.21 -16.12 -0.99
C MET A 30 4.80 -14.89 -1.69
N ILE A 31 6.12 -14.68 -1.61
CA ILE A 31 6.79 -13.60 -2.35
C ILE A 31 6.67 -13.81 -3.86
N ARG A 32 6.84 -15.05 -4.35
CA ARG A 32 6.66 -15.36 -5.78
C ARG A 32 5.24 -15.07 -6.24
N PHE A 33 4.23 -15.55 -5.52
CA PHE A 33 2.83 -15.24 -5.84
C PHE A 33 2.57 -13.74 -5.82
N THR A 34 3.06 -13.03 -4.80
CA THR A 34 2.94 -11.55 -4.72
C THR A 34 3.56 -10.85 -5.93
N PHE A 35 4.65 -11.39 -6.49
CA PHE A 35 5.27 -10.81 -7.69
C PHE A 35 4.37 -10.99 -8.92
N SER A 36 3.76 -12.16 -9.09
CA SER A 36 2.78 -12.40 -10.16
C SER A 36 1.58 -11.44 -10.08
N GLU A 37 1.03 -11.19 -8.88
CA GLU A 37 -0.07 -10.20 -8.72
C GLU A 37 0.35 -8.78 -9.15
N VAL A 38 1.62 -8.42 -8.98
CA VAL A 38 2.12 -7.11 -9.43
C VAL A 38 2.14 -7.03 -10.95
N GLU A 39 2.48 -8.13 -11.62
CA GLU A 39 2.43 -8.24 -13.09
C GLU A 39 0.97 -8.18 -13.59
N GLU A 40 0.04 -8.88 -12.94
CA GLU A 40 -1.39 -8.86 -13.29
C GLU A 40 -2.03 -7.49 -13.08
N VAL A 41 -1.73 -6.80 -11.96
CA VAL A 41 -2.12 -5.39 -11.74
C VAL A 41 -1.58 -4.48 -12.85
N GLN A 42 -0.34 -4.70 -13.30
CA GLN A 42 0.25 -3.92 -14.39
C GLN A 42 -0.53 -4.14 -15.70
N GLU A 43 -0.85 -5.39 -16.04
CA GLU A 43 -1.64 -5.73 -17.22
C GLU A 43 -3.05 -5.11 -17.17
N ALA A 44 -3.76 -5.26 -16.06
CA ALA A 44 -5.09 -4.68 -15.87
C ALA A 44 -5.08 -3.14 -15.95
N LEU A 45 -4.06 -2.49 -15.38
CA LEU A 45 -3.89 -1.04 -15.48
C LEU A 45 -3.62 -0.59 -16.92
N HIS A 46 -2.75 -1.28 -17.66
CA HIS A 46 -2.49 -0.97 -19.06
C HIS A 46 -3.77 -1.11 -19.91
N TYR A 47 -4.54 -2.18 -19.69
CA TYR A 47 -5.82 -2.37 -20.35
C TYR A 47 -6.80 -1.22 -20.06
N LEU A 48 -6.95 -0.82 -18.79
CA LEU A 48 -7.79 0.31 -18.41
C LEU A 48 -7.38 1.62 -19.11
N LEU A 49 -6.08 1.91 -19.15
CA LEU A 49 -5.56 3.11 -19.81
C LEU A 49 -5.85 3.11 -21.32
N GLN A 50 -5.75 1.96 -21.98
CA GLN A 50 -6.12 1.81 -23.40
C GLN A 50 -7.61 2.09 -23.61
N GLN A 51 -8.48 1.58 -22.72
CA GLN A 51 -9.92 1.83 -22.80
C GLN A 51 -10.28 3.30 -22.54
N GLN A 52 -9.54 3.97 -21.65
CA GLN A 52 -9.71 5.40 -21.38
C GLN A 52 -9.26 6.29 -22.54
N ALA A 53 -8.25 5.87 -23.30
CA ALA A 53 -7.73 6.62 -24.45
C ALA A 53 -8.65 6.56 -25.69
N LYS A 54 -9.59 5.60 -25.75
CA LYS A 54 -10.59 5.54 -26.83
C LYS A 54 -11.55 6.72 -26.73
N LYS A 55 -11.64 7.50 -27.81
CA LYS A 55 -12.44 8.75 -27.92
C LYS A 55 -13.95 8.52 -28.02
N GLU A 56 -14.39 7.28 -28.22
CA GLU A 56 -15.81 6.97 -28.41
C GLU A 56 -16.52 6.77 -27.07
N ASP A 57 -17.62 7.50 -26.86
CA ASP A 57 -18.49 7.42 -25.68
C ASP A 57 -19.32 6.12 -25.60
N GLY A 58 -19.19 5.25 -26.60
CA GLY A 58 -20.06 4.09 -26.83
C GLY A 58 -19.82 2.86 -25.96
N ASP A 59 -18.74 2.81 -25.17
CA ASP A 59 -18.37 1.57 -24.46
C ASP A 59 -18.13 1.79 -22.95
N LYS A 60 -19.15 2.33 -22.28
CA LYS A 60 -19.16 2.43 -20.81
C LYS A 60 -19.03 1.05 -20.15
N GLY A 61 -19.61 0.01 -20.77
CA GLY A 61 -19.54 -1.37 -20.30
C GLY A 61 -18.11 -1.91 -20.21
N SER A 62 -17.28 -1.72 -21.25
CA SER A 62 -15.88 -2.18 -21.21
C SER A 62 -15.01 -1.35 -20.27
N LYS A 63 -15.28 -0.05 -20.09
CA LYS A 63 -14.54 0.76 -19.11
C LYS A 63 -14.83 0.31 -17.68
N GLU A 64 -16.09 0.08 -17.35
CA GLU A 64 -16.49 -0.45 -16.04
C GLU A 64 -15.93 -1.86 -15.80
N GLN A 65 -15.90 -2.70 -16.84
CA GLN A 65 -15.26 -4.01 -16.75
C GLN A 65 -13.76 -3.91 -16.51
N ALA A 66 -13.06 -3.00 -17.19
CA ALA A 66 -11.63 -2.76 -16.97
C ALA A 66 -11.34 -2.26 -15.54
N VAL A 67 -12.19 -1.40 -15.00
CA VAL A 67 -12.08 -0.96 -13.60
C VAL A 67 -12.29 -2.14 -12.64
N ARG A 68 -13.33 -2.95 -12.85
CA ARG A 68 -13.58 -4.14 -12.02
C ARG A 68 -12.44 -5.15 -12.07
N ALA A 69 -11.83 -5.35 -13.25
CA ALA A 69 -10.65 -6.20 -13.39
C ALA A 69 -9.49 -5.67 -12.54
N LEU A 70 -9.16 -4.37 -12.66
CA LEU A 70 -8.11 -3.75 -11.84
C LEU A 70 -8.42 -3.83 -10.33
N GLU A 71 -9.67 -3.65 -9.92
CA GLU A 71 -10.09 -3.81 -8.52
C GLU A 71 -9.87 -5.24 -8.01
N GLY A 72 -10.12 -6.25 -8.86
CA GLY A 72 -9.83 -7.66 -8.58
C GLY A 72 -8.34 -7.88 -8.31
N GLU A 73 -7.48 -7.51 -9.26
CA GLU A 73 -6.03 -7.72 -9.14
C GLU A 73 -5.42 -6.94 -7.97
N LEU A 74 -5.91 -5.72 -7.68
CA LEU A 74 -5.50 -4.98 -6.50
C LEU A 74 -5.94 -5.68 -5.20
N GLY A 75 -7.10 -6.34 -5.22
CA GLY A 75 -7.57 -7.21 -4.15
C GLY A 75 -6.63 -8.39 -3.91
N ASP A 76 -6.24 -9.07 -4.98
CA ASP A 76 -5.37 -10.26 -4.91
C ASP A 76 -3.93 -9.91 -4.49
N LEU A 77 -3.39 -8.78 -4.97
CA LEU A 77 -2.14 -8.20 -4.45
C LEU A 77 -2.20 -7.93 -2.94
N MET A 78 -3.32 -7.39 -2.45
CA MET A 78 -3.51 -7.13 -1.02
C MET A 78 -3.70 -8.41 -0.22
N PHE A 79 -4.41 -9.38 -0.77
CA PHE A 79 -4.54 -10.70 -0.19
C PHE A 79 -3.16 -11.36 -0.02
N ASN A 80 -2.34 -11.43 -1.08
CA ASN A 80 -1.02 -12.04 -1.03
C ASN A 80 -0.06 -11.32 -0.07
N ALA A 81 -0.13 -9.99 0.04
CA ALA A 81 0.66 -9.24 1.02
C ALA A 81 0.27 -9.55 2.47
N LEU A 82 -1.03 -9.68 2.76
CA LEU A 82 -1.53 -10.04 4.10
C LEU A 82 -1.23 -11.50 4.45
N MET A 83 -1.31 -12.37 3.45
CA MET A 83 -0.89 -13.76 3.54
C MET A 83 0.60 -13.91 3.86
N LEU A 84 1.46 -13.18 3.15
CA LEU A 84 2.90 -13.15 3.43
C LEU A 84 3.19 -12.69 4.86
N LEU A 85 2.47 -11.65 5.33
CA LEU A 85 2.59 -11.18 6.70
C LEU A 85 2.26 -12.27 7.72
N GLN A 86 1.21 -13.07 7.46
CA GLN A 86 0.83 -14.17 8.33
C GLN A 86 1.84 -15.32 8.33
N VAL A 87 2.34 -15.71 7.15
CA VAL A 87 3.39 -16.73 7.03
C VAL A 87 4.66 -16.29 7.76
N CYS A 88 5.04 -15.02 7.64
CA CYS A 88 6.17 -14.46 8.38
C CYS A 88 5.94 -14.43 9.89
N ARG A 89 4.72 -14.14 10.35
CA ARG A 89 4.37 -14.22 11.76
C ARG A 89 4.56 -15.63 12.28
N LYS A 90 4.00 -16.62 11.58
CA LYS A 90 4.06 -18.04 11.97
C LYS A 90 5.50 -18.56 11.99
N ASN A 91 6.26 -18.31 10.92
CA ASN A 91 7.57 -18.95 10.72
C ASN A 91 8.73 -18.16 11.33
N HIS A 92 8.55 -16.86 11.58
CA HIS A 92 9.63 -15.95 12.01
C HIS A 92 9.26 -15.04 13.19
N GLY A 93 8.06 -15.19 13.78
CA GLY A 93 7.65 -14.44 14.97
C GLY A 93 7.43 -12.94 14.75
N THR A 94 7.19 -12.50 13.51
CA THR A 94 6.86 -11.09 13.23
C THR A 94 5.51 -10.71 13.82
N ASP A 95 5.36 -9.44 14.16
CA ASP A 95 4.12 -8.88 14.72
C ASP A 95 3.38 -8.05 13.66
N PRO A 96 2.22 -8.52 13.16
CA PRO A 96 1.42 -7.79 12.18
C PRO A 96 1.06 -6.37 12.59
N ALA A 97 0.74 -6.15 13.87
CA ALA A 97 0.36 -4.82 14.36
C ALA A 97 1.55 -3.85 14.28
N LYS A 98 2.77 -4.32 14.59
CA LYS A 98 4.01 -3.53 14.43
C LYS A 98 4.33 -3.26 12.97
N VAL A 99 4.13 -4.23 12.07
CA VAL A 99 4.35 -4.04 10.63
C VAL A 99 3.41 -2.97 10.07
N LEU A 100 2.12 -3.08 10.35
CA LEU A 100 1.10 -2.13 9.91
C LEU A 100 1.32 -0.73 10.51
N SER A 101 1.62 -0.65 11.81
CA SER A 101 1.96 0.62 12.47
C SER A 101 3.22 1.25 11.86
N GLY A 102 4.23 0.44 11.54
CA GLY A 102 5.44 0.88 10.86
C GLY A 102 5.17 1.39 9.43
N ALA A 103 4.23 0.77 8.71
CA ALA A 103 3.78 1.23 7.40
C ALA A 103 3.03 2.57 7.50
N ALA A 104 2.08 2.71 8.43
CA ALA A 104 1.37 3.97 8.69
C ALA A 104 2.34 5.10 9.08
N ALA A 105 3.28 4.83 9.99
CA ALA A 105 4.31 5.79 10.39
C ALA A 105 5.22 6.19 9.22
N LYS A 106 5.48 5.30 8.25
CA LYS A 106 6.21 5.63 7.02
C LYS A 106 5.42 6.59 6.13
N VAL A 107 4.11 6.40 5.98
CA VAL A 107 3.25 7.32 5.21
C VAL A 107 3.37 8.71 5.79
N VAL A 108 3.02 8.87 7.07
CA VAL A 108 3.08 10.15 7.79
C VAL A 108 4.46 10.82 7.70
N ARG A 109 5.53 10.07 8.00
CA ARG A 109 6.90 10.62 8.01
C ARG A 109 7.38 11.05 6.63
N ARG A 110 6.93 10.39 5.55
CA ARG A 110 7.32 10.71 4.18
C ARG A 110 6.43 11.74 3.51
N THR A 111 5.29 12.06 4.12
CA THR A 111 4.36 13.10 3.66
C THR A 111 4.09 14.16 4.73
N PRO A 112 5.14 14.77 5.35
CA PRO A 112 4.96 15.75 6.43
C PRO A 112 4.19 17.02 5.98
N TYR A 113 4.06 17.19 4.67
CA TYR A 113 3.40 18.29 3.99
C TYR A 113 1.89 18.09 3.78
N MET A 114 1.35 16.91 4.09
CA MET A 114 -0.07 16.62 3.93
C MET A 114 -0.85 16.99 5.20
N HIS A 115 -1.62 18.09 5.14
CA HIS A 115 -2.31 18.69 6.28
C HIS A 115 -3.36 17.78 6.96
N ALA A 116 -4.01 16.90 6.18
CA ALA A 116 -5.06 16.00 6.66
C ALA A 116 -4.57 14.91 7.64
N TRP A 117 -3.27 14.59 7.69
CA TRP A 117 -2.73 13.55 8.58
C TRP A 117 -2.40 14.05 10.00
N ARG A 118 -2.87 15.26 10.37
CA ARG A 118 -2.66 15.89 11.69
C ARG A 118 -1.21 15.88 12.16
N PHE A 119 -0.38 16.72 11.54
CA PHE A 119 0.79 17.25 12.24
C PHE A 119 0.72 18.77 12.22
N VAL A 120 0.38 19.33 13.38
CA VAL A 120 0.66 20.72 13.74
C VAL A 120 2.14 20.93 13.46
N HIS A 121 2.46 21.69 12.41
CA HIS A 121 3.83 21.85 11.93
C HIS A 121 4.71 22.43 13.04
N ARG A 122 5.56 21.61 13.68
CA ARG A 122 6.61 22.11 14.60
C ARG A 122 7.69 22.90 13.85
N ALA A 123 7.88 22.65 12.55
CA ALA A 123 8.75 23.42 11.68
C ALA A 123 8.13 23.41 10.28
N CYS A 124 7.56 24.54 9.86
CA CYS A 124 7.00 24.68 8.53
C CYS A 124 8.17 24.74 7.51
N PRO A 125 8.15 23.93 6.44
CA PRO A 125 9.21 23.97 5.43
C PRO A 125 9.14 25.22 4.54
N ILE A 126 8.09 26.02 4.67
CA ILE A 126 7.83 27.24 3.88
C ILE A 126 8.13 28.50 4.70
N CYS A 127 7.97 28.47 6.03
CA CYS A 127 8.25 29.62 6.88
C CYS A 127 8.70 29.22 8.30
N THR A 128 9.27 30.19 9.02
CA THR A 128 9.78 30.01 10.39
C THR A 128 8.76 30.35 11.48
N ALA A 129 7.54 30.80 11.13
CA ALA A 129 6.53 31.29 12.06
C ALA A 129 5.88 30.17 12.91
N ARG A 130 5.56 30.49 14.18
CA ARG A 130 4.84 29.60 15.11
C ARG A 130 3.75 30.36 15.88
N PRO A 131 2.45 29.98 15.79
CA PRO A 131 1.87 28.97 14.88
C PRO A 131 1.75 29.48 13.43
N CYS A 132 1.96 28.59 12.43
CA CYS A 132 1.80 28.94 11.00
C CYS A 132 0.33 28.87 10.58
N GLN A 133 -0.16 29.90 9.85
CA GLN A 133 -1.46 29.91 9.16
C GLN A 133 -1.33 29.78 7.63
N CYS A 134 -0.18 29.28 7.17
CA CYS A 134 0.09 29.07 5.76
C CYS A 134 -0.96 28.12 5.13
N PRO A 135 -1.67 28.51 4.06
CA PRO A 135 -2.46 27.58 3.27
C PRO A 135 -1.48 26.68 2.53
N VAL A 136 -1.14 25.53 3.11
CA VAL A 136 -0.19 24.60 2.53
C VAL A 136 -0.85 23.87 1.36
N VAL A 137 -0.96 24.54 0.21
CA VAL A 137 -1.23 23.88 -1.07
C VAL A 137 0.13 23.39 -1.59
N VAL A 138 0.51 22.17 -1.19
CA VAL A 138 1.70 21.54 -1.75
C VAL A 138 1.37 21.07 -3.16
N THR A 139 2.03 21.64 -4.15
CA THR A 139 1.90 21.19 -5.54
C THR A 139 2.49 19.78 -5.70
N SER A 140 2.00 19.03 -6.68
CA SER A 140 2.49 17.68 -6.99
C SER A 140 4.01 17.62 -7.16
N LYS A 141 4.61 18.62 -7.82
CA LYS A 141 6.06 18.71 -8.04
C LYS A 141 6.84 18.84 -6.73
N VAL A 142 6.37 19.68 -5.80
CA VAL A 142 7.00 19.85 -4.48
C VAL A 142 6.84 18.57 -3.64
N ALA A 143 5.65 17.96 -3.63
CA ALA A 143 5.40 16.70 -2.93
C ALA A 143 6.33 15.57 -3.41
N GLN A 144 6.46 15.38 -4.72
CA GLN A 144 7.35 14.36 -5.30
C GLN A 144 8.82 14.59 -4.92
N GLY A 145 9.29 15.84 -4.95
CA GLY A 145 10.65 16.19 -4.52
C GLY A 145 10.91 15.83 -3.07
N LEU A 146 10.00 16.22 -2.16
CA LEU A 146 10.09 15.92 -0.73
C LEU A 146 10.07 14.40 -0.46
N TRP A 147 9.21 13.66 -1.15
CA TRP A 147 9.15 12.19 -1.04
C TRP A 147 10.47 11.52 -1.44
N LYS A 148 11.05 11.93 -2.57
CA LYS A 148 12.34 11.40 -3.06
C LYS A 148 13.46 11.68 -2.05
N THR A 149 13.55 12.90 -1.54
CA THR A 149 14.54 13.28 -0.52
C THR A 149 14.39 12.44 0.74
N GLN A 150 13.17 12.28 1.26
CA GLN A 150 12.94 11.48 2.47
C GLN A 150 13.32 10.01 2.27
N LYS A 151 12.99 9.43 1.11
CA LYS A 151 13.38 8.06 0.76
C LYS A 151 14.90 7.89 0.70
N ALA A 152 15.63 8.86 0.18
CA ALA A 152 17.09 8.85 0.12
C ALA A 152 17.72 8.92 1.52
N LEU A 153 17.20 9.77 2.41
CA LEU A 153 17.65 9.85 3.80
C LEU A 153 17.46 8.53 4.56
N GLU A 154 16.32 7.86 4.35
CA GLU A 154 16.05 6.55 4.98
C GLU A 154 16.97 5.44 4.48
N LYS A 155 17.32 5.43 3.19
CA LYS A 155 18.30 4.49 2.62
C LYS A 155 19.65 4.63 3.32
N LYS A 156 20.18 5.87 3.38
CA LYS A 156 21.43 6.19 4.10
C LYS A 156 21.41 5.77 5.57
N ARG A 157 20.30 6.03 6.29
CA ARG A 157 20.17 5.66 7.72
C ARG A 157 20.13 4.15 7.95
N ASN A 158 19.57 3.39 7.02
CA ASN A 158 19.38 1.95 7.17
C ASN A 158 20.52 1.11 6.56
N GLY A 159 21.59 1.75 6.05
CA GLY A 159 22.70 1.06 5.39
C GLY A 159 22.30 0.31 4.12
N LYS A 160 21.25 0.78 3.42
CA LYS A 160 20.71 0.19 2.18
C LYS A 160 20.80 1.15 1.02
#